data_AF-A0A7G8ULD2-F1
#
_entry.id   AF-A0A7G8ULD2-F1
#
_cell.length_a   1.000
_cell.length_b   1.000
_cell.length_c   1.000
_cell.angle_alpha   90.00
_cell.angle_beta   90.00
_cell.angle_gamma   90.00
#
_symmetry.space_group_name_H-M   'P 1'
#
loop_
_entity.id
_entity.type
_entity.pdbx_description
1 polymer ?
#
loop_
_entity_poly.entity_id
_entity_poly.type
_entity_poly.pdbx_seq_one_letter_code
_entity_poly.pdbx_strand_id
1 'polypeptide(L)'
;MHKKAVLLGICFLMIIMGFTLSVYGSGNNDGVPGVDDLLNDNLMKGMRGAGSNVVVEPLDPEWSQLKQSRIPLGVGGSYTESFDESTSYFNRGLAASSYGNANVSITSDAAVAVNGSNSLFVDSTAGNFIGALLKNMRVVAGGTYRVEFDYKIIKASSAFYFQFRADSSGTGGDRFVEFSGADGAAGHIDITMELGLYSDYYAMIFAAAPGKISVDNIKITRMNARPLAIDAAITGDLAIDSTITGSYIYLNPDDDVESGTTIKWYAALNRNGLNKTLINGENSSNLHLTSELNGKYIGFEVVPRSMTSKGNRVTVWSDEAVGGVASGVDTKLWLDPGESFTEDFEDDTTAAKNILFINHTLDYSYISAAVDETIDSGNALMLFNDLPPGNLSVAAFPNLGLANNGIYEVSFDYKAVNAPDSLFLVFRSDTAGYSHDKTVQVDTTGAITHFTGEFRLDDYNDYYPMIIMFPSSNGGKVLVDNLRIYRKP
;
A
#
# COMPACT_ATOMS: atom_id res chain seq x y z
N MET A 1 -21.80 49.38 49.66
CA MET A 1 -22.00 48.29 50.64
C MET A 1 -22.83 47.19 49.99
N HIS A 2 -22.33 45.95 50.08
CA HIS A 2 -23.06 44.68 50.05
C HIS A 2 -23.75 44.23 48.74
N LYS A 3 -23.11 43.21 48.14
CA LYS A 3 -23.75 42.14 47.34
C LYS A 3 -24.76 41.38 48.20
N LYS A 4 -25.92 41.02 47.63
CA LYS A 4 -26.60 39.72 47.83
C LYS A 4 -27.73 39.51 46.81
N ALA A 5 -27.55 38.46 46.02
CA ALA A 5 -28.50 37.49 45.46
C ALA A 5 -29.94 37.91 45.03
N VAL A 6 -30.24 37.65 43.75
CA VAL A 6 -31.46 36.93 43.36
C VAL A 6 -31.03 35.83 42.39
N LEU A 7 -31.19 34.57 42.83
CA LEU A 7 -30.98 33.34 42.08
C LEU A 7 -32.36 32.77 41.75
N LEU A 8 -32.70 32.70 40.47
CA LEU A 8 -33.85 32.00 39.88
C LEU A 8 -33.46 31.84 38.40
N GLY A 9 -33.30 30.68 37.77
CA GLY A 9 -33.60 29.30 38.09
C GLY A 9 -33.91 28.64 36.74
N ILE A 10 -33.00 27.82 36.20
CA ILE A 10 -33.34 26.79 35.21
C ILE A 10 -32.50 25.56 35.57
N CYS A 11 -33.21 24.54 36.06
CA CYS A 11 -32.69 23.23 36.41
C CYS A 11 -32.05 22.54 35.19
N PHE A 12 -30.83 22.03 35.36
CA PHE A 12 -30.33 20.93 34.54
C PHE A 12 -31.01 19.65 35.03
N LEU A 13 -32.00 19.19 34.27
CA LEU A 13 -32.64 17.89 34.47
C LEU A 13 -31.97 16.90 33.52
N MET A 14 -31.13 16.05 34.10
CA MET A 14 -30.58 14.85 33.49
C MET A 14 -31.72 13.82 33.42
N ILE A 15 -32.39 13.70 32.27
CA ILE A 15 -33.33 12.61 31.97
C ILE A 15 -33.07 12.12 30.55
N ILE A 16 -32.76 10.82 30.50
CA ILE A 16 -32.96 9.83 29.44
C ILE A 16 -33.97 10.30 28.39
N MET A 17 -33.52 10.70 27.20
CA MET A 17 -34.28 10.60 25.94
C MET A 17 -33.31 10.80 24.77
N GLY A 18 -33.28 9.83 23.87
CA GLY A 18 -32.47 9.87 22.66
C GLY A 18 -32.74 11.12 21.85
N PHE A 19 -31.67 11.85 21.52
CA PHE A 19 -31.67 12.83 20.45
C PHE A 19 -30.46 12.55 19.56
N THR A 20 -30.76 12.29 18.29
CA THR A 20 -29.83 12.35 17.18
C THR A 20 -29.28 13.77 17.08
N LEU A 21 -27.95 13.91 17.18
CA LEU A 21 -27.28 15.17 16.87
C LEU A 21 -27.20 15.29 15.34
N SER A 22 -28.11 16.03 14.73
CA SER A 22 -28.04 16.39 13.30
C SER A 22 -27.28 17.71 13.16
N VAL A 23 -26.03 17.66 12.70
CA VAL A 23 -25.27 18.86 12.31
C VAL A 23 -25.18 18.87 10.78
N TYR A 24 -25.90 19.80 10.14
CA TYR A 24 -25.80 20.06 8.71
C TYR A 24 -24.62 21.01 8.45
N GLY A 25 -23.63 20.54 7.69
CA GLY A 25 -22.50 21.33 7.17
C GLY A 25 -22.14 20.82 5.77
N SER A 26 -22.04 21.74 4.80
CA SER A 26 -22.06 21.47 3.36
C SER A 26 -20.78 20.85 2.80
N GLY A 27 -20.93 19.73 2.08
CA GLY A 27 -19.93 19.17 1.17
C GLY A 27 -19.62 17.69 1.46
N ASN A 28 -20.30 16.79 0.75
CA ASN A 28 -20.30 15.32 0.87
C ASN A 28 -20.94 14.76 2.16
N ASN A 29 -21.93 13.89 1.97
CA ASN A 29 -22.87 13.36 2.99
C ASN A 29 -22.24 12.34 3.94
N ASP A 30 -21.22 12.70 4.71
CA ASP A 30 -20.67 11.87 5.79
C ASP A 30 -21.20 12.37 7.15
N GLY A 31 -22.45 12.03 7.45
CA GLY A 31 -23.25 12.59 8.55
C GLY A 31 -22.78 12.34 9.99
N VAL A 32 -21.51 12.00 10.26
CA VAL A 32 -20.92 11.98 11.62
C VAL A 32 -19.47 12.49 11.57
N PRO A 33 -19.16 13.66 12.18
CA PRO A 33 -17.80 14.20 12.22
C PRO A 33 -16.85 13.29 13.01
N GLY A 34 -15.61 13.17 12.53
CA GLY A 34 -14.56 12.48 13.26
C GLY A 34 -14.10 13.28 14.50
N VAL A 35 -13.34 12.62 15.39
CA VAL A 35 -12.72 13.28 16.56
C VAL A 35 -11.90 14.51 16.15
N ASP A 36 -11.27 14.50 14.97
CA ASP A 36 -10.49 15.64 14.45
C ASP A 36 -11.36 16.84 14.04
N ASP A 37 -12.56 16.59 13.51
CA ASP A 37 -13.54 17.63 13.15
C ASP A 37 -14.11 18.33 14.39
N LEU A 38 -14.31 17.57 15.48
CA LEU A 38 -14.83 18.06 16.76
C LEU A 38 -13.80 18.92 17.53
N LEU A 39 -12.53 18.83 17.17
CA LEU A 39 -11.42 19.47 17.85
C LEU A 39 -10.82 20.65 17.07
N ASN A 40 -11.42 20.99 15.93
CA ASN A 40 -11.12 22.22 15.20
C ASN A 40 -11.73 23.43 15.92
N ASP A 41 -10.88 24.26 16.54
CA ASP A 41 -11.26 25.44 17.34
C ASP A 41 -12.12 26.45 16.54
N ASN A 42 -11.96 26.48 15.20
CA ASN A 42 -12.73 27.34 14.31
C ASN A 42 -14.19 26.89 14.13
N LEU A 43 -14.46 25.58 14.16
CA LEU A 43 -15.81 25.01 14.06
C LEU A 43 -16.59 25.21 15.38
N MET A 44 -15.89 25.02 16.50
CA MET A 44 -16.45 25.22 17.85
C MET A 44 -16.76 26.69 18.17
N LYS A 45 -15.98 27.65 17.64
CA LYS A 45 -16.30 29.09 17.71
C LYS A 45 -17.56 29.47 16.94
N GLY A 46 -17.80 28.83 15.80
CA GLY A 46 -19.01 29.04 15.00
C GLY A 46 -20.28 28.53 15.67
N MET A 47 -20.21 27.40 16.38
CA MET A 47 -21.35 26.78 17.06
C MET A 47 -21.71 27.43 18.42
N ARG A 48 -20.77 28.10 19.09
CA ARG A 48 -20.97 28.67 20.45
C ARG A 48 -21.43 30.13 20.45
N GLY A 49 -21.45 30.78 19.28
CA GLY A 49 -21.72 32.22 19.16
C GLY A 49 -20.54 33.07 19.62
N ALA A 50 -20.33 34.20 18.94
CA ALA A 50 -19.26 35.15 19.22
C ALA A 50 -19.52 35.91 20.53
N GLY A 51 -19.28 35.31 21.69
CA GLY A 51 -19.57 36.01 22.94
C GLY A 51 -19.41 35.27 24.25
N SER A 52 -18.32 34.55 24.49
CA SER A 52 -17.85 34.32 25.87
C SER A 52 -16.43 33.76 25.90
N ASN A 53 -15.50 34.50 26.49
CA ASN A 53 -14.24 33.93 26.99
C ASN A 53 -14.58 33.00 28.16
N VAL A 54 -14.88 31.74 27.86
CA VAL A 54 -14.95 30.67 28.86
C VAL A 54 -13.52 30.22 29.11
N VAL A 55 -13.02 30.49 30.31
CA VAL A 55 -11.78 29.92 30.81
C VAL A 55 -11.96 28.41 30.83
N VAL A 56 -11.15 27.68 30.07
CA VAL A 56 -11.07 26.21 30.14
C VAL A 56 -10.32 25.87 31.43
N GLU A 57 -11.05 25.73 32.53
CA GLU A 57 -10.52 25.07 33.72
C GLU A 57 -10.49 23.55 33.47
N PRO A 58 -9.39 22.86 33.81
CA PRO A 58 -9.13 21.47 33.46
C PRO A 58 -9.93 20.50 34.35
N LEU A 59 -10.15 19.26 33.84
CA LEU A 59 -10.73 18.08 34.51
C LEU A 59 -12.19 17.76 34.16
N ASP A 60 -12.51 17.67 32.88
CA ASP A 60 -13.55 16.71 32.47
C ASP A 60 -12.85 15.36 32.17
N PRO A 61 -13.21 14.25 32.87
CA PRO A 61 -12.75 12.91 32.52
C PRO A 61 -12.91 12.60 31.03
N GLU A 62 -13.98 13.09 30.39
CA GLU A 62 -14.23 12.91 28.96
C GLU A 62 -13.20 13.65 28.09
N TRP A 63 -12.75 14.84 28.49
CA TRP A 63 -11.71 15.60 27.78
C TRP A 63 -10.31 15.00 27.92
N SER A 64 -10.01 14.39 29.06
CA SER A 64 -8.74 13.68 29.26
C SER A 64 -8.72 12.37 28.47
N GLN A 65 -9.86 11.68 28.40
CA GLN A 65 -10.05 10.48 27.59
C GLN A 65 -10.00 10.78 26.09
N LEU A 66 -10.60 11.88 25.63
CA LEU A 66 -10.48 12.38 24.25
C LEU A 66 -9.03 12.74 23.87
N LYS A 67 -8.19 13.14 24.84
CA LYS A 67 -6.75 13.34 24.60
C LYS A 67 -5.98 12.02 24.58
N GLN A 68 -6.34 11.06 25.42
CA GLN A 68 -5.76 9.71 25.41
C GLN A 68 -6.13 8.92 24.15
N SER A 69 -7.34 9.09 23.61
CA SER A 69 -7.76 8.52 22.32
C SER A 69 -7.00 9.09 21.11
N ARG A 70 -6.12 10.09 21.32
CA ARG A 70 -5.20 10.60 20.29
C ARG A 70 -3.86 9.90 20.24
N ILE A 71 -3.52 9.11 21.25
CA ILE A 71 -2.26 8.38 21.28
C ILE A 71 -2.53 7.02 20.64
N PRO A 72 -1.85 6.65 19.53
CA PRO A 72 -1.94 5.31 19.00
C PRO A 72 -1.63 4.28 20.10
N LEU A 73 -2.30 3.14 20.06
CA LEU A 73 -2.07 2.08 21.04
C LEU A 73 -0.58 1.72 21.12
N GLY A 74 -0.10 1.43 22.33
CA GLY A 74 1.17 0.72 22.49
C GLY A 74 1.08 -0.71 21.94
N VAL A 75 2.23 -1.36 21.73
CA VAL A 75 2.28 -2.78 21.36
C VAL A 75 1.49 -3.63 22.36
N GLY A 76 0.66 -4.53 21.84
CA GLY A 76 -0.24 -5.40 22.61
C GLY A 76 -1.58 -4.75 23.00
N GLY A 77 -1.74 -3.44 22.81
CA GLY A 77 -3.03 -2.77 23.03
C GLY A 77 -4.04 -3.13 21.95
N SER A 78 -5.33 -3.15 22.31
CA SER A 78 -6.42 -3.44 21.36
C SER A 78 -7.54 -2.41 21.40
N TYR A 79 -8.09 -2.09 20.23
CA TYR A 79 -9.43 -1.53 20.11
C TYR A 79 -10.43 -2.68 20.12
N THR A 80 -11.44 -2.64 20.98
CA THR A 80 -12.46 -3.68 21.10
C THR A 80 -13.85 -3.09 20.99
N GLU A 81 -14.76 -3.79 20.32
CA GLU A 81 -16.16 -3.44 20.23
C GLU A 81 -17.02 -4.71 20.13
N SER A 82 -17.87 -4.93 21.13
CA SER A 82 -18.83 -6.04 21.19
C SER A 82 -20.28 -5.59 21.00
N PHE A 83 -20.55 -4.30 20.91
CA PHE A 83 -21.90 -3.73 20.73
C PHE A 83 -22.93 -4.06 21.84
N ASP A 84 -22.57 -4.86 22.84
CA ASP A 84 -23.41 -5.29 23.96
C ASP A 84 -23.55 -4.22 25.05
N GLU A 85 -22.53 -3.37 25.23
CA GLU A 85 -22.51 -2.34 26.25
C GLU A 85 -22.95 -0.98 25.71
N SER A 86 -23.78 -0.26 26.46
CA SER A 86 -24.15 1.13 26.13
C SER A 86 -23.00 2.09 26.48
N THR A 87 -21.92 2.05 25.72
CA THR A 87 -20.84 3.04 25.82
C THR A 87 -21.17 4.26 24.95
N SER A 88 -20.82 5.47 25.41
CA SER A 88 -21.00 6.69 24.61
C SER A 88 -20.15 6.61 23.33
N TYR A 89 -20.54 7.33 22.27
CA TYR A 89 -19.77 7.37 21.00
C TYR A 89 -18.29 7.71 21.22
N PHE A 90 -17.99 8.56 22.20
CA PHE A 90 -16.64 8.96 22.59
C PHE A 90 -15.85 7.85 23.31
N ASN A 91 -16.54 6.86 23.87
CA ASN A 91 -15.93 5.75 24.60
C ASN A 91 -15.73 4.50 23.73
N ARG A 92 -16.29 4.48 22.51
CA ARG A 92 -16.09 3.40 21.54
C ARG A 92 -14.79 3.61 20.79
N GLY A 93 -13.85 2.68 20.96
CA GLY A 93 -12.61 2.63 20.19
C GLY A 93 -12.83 2.34 18.70
N LEU A 94 -14.01 1.80 18.34
CA LEU A 94 -14.44 1.50 16.97
C LEU A 94 -15.89 1.95 16.76
N ALA A 95 -16.09 3.24 16.51
CA ALA A 95 -17.42 3.77 16.29
C ALA A 95 -17.88 3.51 14.85
N ALA A 96 -18.91 2.67 14.70
CA ALA A 96 -19.50 2.37 13.39
C ALA A 96 -20.36 3.53 12.86
N SER A 97 -20.17 3.91 11.60
CA SER A 97 -21.03 4.83 10.88
C SER A 97 -21.30 4.34 9.45
N SER A 98 -22.45 4.69 8.89
CA SER A 98 -22.75 4.41 7.47
C SER A 98 -21.75 5.10 6.55
N TYR A 99 -21.38 4.41 5.46
CA TYR A 99 -20.64 4.99 4.35
C TYR A 99 -21.34 4.70 3.03
N GLY A 100 -21.48 5.74 2.21
CA GLY A 100 -22.40 5.71 1.08
C GLY A 100 -23.84 5.49 1.55
N ASN A 101 -24.62 4.76 0.76
CA ASN A 101 -26.04 4.49 1.04
C ASN A 101 -26.27 3.22 1.89
N ALA A 102 -25.31 2.82 2.73
CA ALA A 102 -25.47 1.64 3.58
C ALA A 102 -26.45 1.89 4.72
N ASN A 103 -27.27 0.90 5.06
CA ASN A 103 -27.96 0.93 6.35
C ASN A 103 -27.09 0.21 7.39
N VAL A 104 -26.61 0.98 8.37
CA VAL A 104 -25.76 0.48 9.46
C VAL A 104 -26.47 0.70 10.78
N SER A 105 -26.64 -0.37 11.56
CA SER A 105 -27.38 -0.34 12.83
C SER A 105 -26.86 -1.40 13.80
N ILE A 106 -27.15 -1.24 15.08
CA ILE A 106 -26.98 -2.33 16.06
C ILE A 106 -28.29 -3.12 16.13
N THR A 107 -28.21 -4.45 16.05
CA THR A 107 -29.36 -5.35 16.13
C THR A 107 -29.20 -6.36 17.25
N SER A 108 -30.29 -6.68 17.93
CA SER A 108 -30.39 -7.76 18.92
C SER A 108 -31.32 -8.89 18.44
N ASP A 109 -31.75 -8.87 17.19
CA ASP A 109 -32.61 -9.90 16.62
C ASP A 109 -31.81 -11.19 16.46
N ALA A 110 -32.17 -12.26 17.19
CA ALA A 110 -31.48 -13.54 17.15
C ALA A 110 -31.37 -14.18 15.75
N ALA A 111 -32.28 -13.83 14.81
CA ALA A 111 -32.17 -14.29 13.43
C ALA A 111 -31.01 -13.62 12.68
N VAL A 112 -30.63 -12.40 13.08
CA VAL A 112 -29.68 -11.53 12.38
C VAL A 112 -28.37 -11.38 13.14
N ALA A 113 -28.42 -11.28 14.47
CA ALA A 113 -27.26 -11.14 15.32
C ALA A 113 -26.33 -12.36 15.29
N VAL A 114 -25.06 -12.11 15.61
CA VAL A 114 -24.07 -13.14 15.88
C VAL A 114 -24.38 -13.71 17.28
N ASN A 115 -24.63 -15.02 17.36
CA ASN A 115 -24.91 -15.75 18.60
C ASN A 115 -26.07 -15.23 19.50
N GLY A 116 -26.92 -14.32 18.99
CA GLY A 116 -28.04 -13.75 19.73
C GLY A 116 -27.69 -12.58 20.68
N SER A 117 -26.46 -12.07 20.61
CA SER A 117 -26.01 -10.82 21.28
C SER A 117 -26.38 -9.58 20.45
N ASN A 118 -25.99 -8.38 20.90
CA ASN A 118 -26.03 -7.22 20.01
C ASN A 118 -24.94 -7.35 18.96
N SER A 119 -25.24 -7.05 17.70
CA SER A 119 -24.24 -7.08 16.63
C SER A 119 -24.39 -5.86 15.73
N LEU A 120 -23.28 -5.44 15.12
CA LEU A 120 -23.29 -4.48 14.04
C LEU A 120 -23.88 -5.12 12.79
N PHE A 121 -25.05 -4.66 12.38
CA PHE A 121 -25.69 -5.04 11.14
C PHE A 121 -25.36 -4.04 10.04
N VAL A 122 -24.92 -4.56 8.89
CA VAL A 122 -24.54 -3.78 7.70
C VAL A 122 -25.34 -4.30 6.51
N ASP A 123 -26.21 -3.44 5.97
CA ASP A 123 -26.96 -3.68 4.73
C ASP A 123 -26.37 -2.80 3.62
N SER A 124 -25.60 -3.43 2.75
CA SER A 124 -24.99 -2.79 1.59
C SER A 124 -26.01 -2.80 0.45
N THR A 125 -26.82 -1.75 0.33
CA THR A 125 -28.00 -1.74 -0.55
C THR A 125 -27.69 -1.53 -2.03
N ALA A 126 -26.52 -0.99 -2.34
CA ALA A 126 -25.98 -0.82 -3.68
C ALA A 126 -24.53 -1.31 -3.69
N GLY A 127 -24.09 -1.91 -4.80
CA GLY A 127 -22.69 -2.33 -4.96
C GLY A 127 -21.74 -1.13 -5.05
N ASN A 128 -20.44 -1.40 -4.93
CA ASN A 128 -19.31 -0.46 -4.87
C ASN A 128 -19.01 0.16 -3.50
N PHE A 129 -18.32 -0.59 -2.63
CA PHE A 129 -17.68 -0.08 -1.39
C PHE A 129 -18.62 0.61 -0.39
N ILE A 130 -19.91 0.25 -0.41
CA ILE A 130 -20.94 0.79 0.49
C ILE A 130 -21.02 -0.12 1.71
N GLY A 131 -20.88 0.41 2.92
CA GLY A 131 -20.85 -0.39 4.14
C GLY A 131 -20.72 0.42 5.43
N ALA A 132 -20.02 -0.13 6.41
CA ALA A 132 -19.74 0.51 7.69
C ALA A 132 -18.29 0.99 7.77
N LEU A 133 -18.09 2.26 8.12
CA LEU A 133 -16.82 2.80 8.58
C LEU A 133 -16.69 2.52 10.08
N LEU A 134 -15.54 2.03 10.50
CA LEU A 134 -15.13 1.96 11.89
C LEU A 134 -14.17 3.12 12.15
N LYS A 135 -14.69 4.19 12.76
CA LYS A 135 -13.92 5.39 13.11
C LYS A 135 -13.39 5.33 14.55
N ASN A 136 -12.60 6.33 14.92
CA ASN A 136 -12.03 6.55 16.26
C ASN A 136 -10.84 5.66 16.65
N MET A 137 -10.38 4.79 15.75
CA MET A 137 -9.07 4.17 15.90
C MET A 137 -7.94 5.15 15.52
N ARG A 138 -6.77 4.91 16.11
CA ARG A 138 -5.49 5.50 15.71
C ARG A 138 -4.49 4.39 15.49
N VAL A 139 -3.85 4.42 14.33
CA VAL A 139 -2.78 3.47 14.00
C VAL A 139 -1.44 4.19 13.94
N VAL A 140 -0.37 3.39 13.92
CA VAL A 140 0.97 3.84 13.63
C VAL A 140 1.31 3.50 12.18
N ALA A 141 1.93 4.44 11.49
CA ALA A 141 2.43 4.23 10.12
C ALA A 141 3.42 3.05 10.09
N GLY A 142 3.22 2.11 9.17
CA GLY A 142 4.01 0.86 9.12
C GLY A 142 3.71 -0.12 10.25
N GLY A 143 2.61 0.08 10.99
CA GLY A 143 2.18 -0.80 12.06
C GLY A 143 1.58 -2.11 11.55
N THR A 144 1.82 -3.19 12.29
CA THR A 144 1.20 -4.50 12.11
C THR A 144 0.06 -4.66 13.10
N TYR A 145 -1.11 -5.06 12.62
CA TYR A 145 -2.34 -5.20 13.41
C TYR A 145 -2.95 -6.58 13.22
N ARG A 146 -3.30 -7.23 14.34
CA ARG A 146 -4.13 -8.44 14.35
C ARG A 146 -5.60 -8.04 14.45
N VAL A 147 -6.42 -8.48 13.51
CA VAL A 147 -7.86 -8.19 13.42
C VAL A 147 -8.62 -9.48 13.69
N GLU A 148 -9.49 -9.43 14.68
CA GLU A 148 -10.36 -10.53 15.08
C GLU A 148 -11.82 -10.05 15.06
N PHE A 149 -12.75 -10.84 14.52
CA PHE A 149 -14.19 -10.60 14.67
C PHE A 149 -15.01 -11.83 14.30
N ASP A 150 -16.21 -11.93 14.87
CA ASP A 150 -17.20 -12.93 14.48
C ASP A 150 -18.17 -12.34 13.46
N TYR A 151 -18.66 -13.16 12.53
CA TYR A 151 -19.61 -12.71 11.53
C TYR A 151 -20.74 -13.70 11.25
N LYS A 152 -21.82 -13.16 10.71
CA LYS A 152 -22.94 -13.91 10.13
C LYS A 152 -23.41 -13.24 8.85
N ILE A 153 -23.34 -13.97 7.73
CA ILE A 153 -23.84 -13.53 6.43
C ILE A 153 -25.36 -13.70 6.45
N ILE A 154 -26.07 -12.59 6.29
CA ILE A 154 -27.54 -12.55 6.28
C ILE A 154 -28.06 -12.67 4.85
N LYS A 155 -27.34 -12.06 3.91
CA LYS A 155 -27.57 -12.19 2.48
C LYS A 155 -26.23 -12.17 1.78
N ALA A 156 -25.94 -13.22 1.02
CA ALA A 156 -24.71 -13.39 0.27
C ALA A 156 -24.49 -12.22 -0.70
N SER A 157 -23.21 -11.91 -0.89
CA SER A 157 -22.67 -10.98 -1.89
C SER A 157 -21.68 -11.76 -2.76
N SER A 158 -21.19 -11.16 -3.84
CA SER A 158 -20.01 -11.68 -4.54
C SER A 158 -18.80 -11.82 -3.60
N ALA A 159 -18.63 -10.86 -2.69
CA ALA A 159 -17.62 -10.86 -1.65
C ALA A 159 -17.96 -9.86 -0.52
N PHE A 160 -17.34 -10.07 0.64
CA PHE A 160 -17.27 -9.16 1.77
C PHE A 160 -15.81 -8.83 2.09
N TYR A 161 -15.60 -7.66 2.66
CA TYR A 161 -14.27 -7.16 2.99
C TYR A 161 -14.23 -6.62 4.40
N PHE A 162 -13.11 -6.89 5.08
CA PHE A 162 -12.60 -6.00 6.11
C PHE A 162 -11.40 -5.29 5.51
N GLN A 163 -11.36 -3.96 5.62
CA GLN A 163 -10.34 -3.13 4.97
C GLN A 163 -9.84 -2.07 5.94
N PHE A 164 -8.52 -1.84 5.99
CA PHE A 164 -7.95 -0.55 6.36
C PHE A 164 -7.78 0.30 5.12
N ARG A 165 -8.19 1.57 5.17
CA ARG A 165 -7.95 2.56 4.11
C ARG A 165 -7.34 3.80 4.72
N ALA A 166 -6.30 4.32 4.09
CA ALA A 166 -5.71 5.61 4.44
C ALA A 166 -6.40 6.72 3.65
N ASP A 167 -6.95 7.71 4.37
CA ASP A 167 -7.68 8.84 3.76
C ASP A 167 -6.82 9.59 2.74
N SER A 168 -5.54 9.83 3.05
CA SER A 168 -4.60 10.60 2.24
C SER A 168 -4.18 9.92 0.93
N SER A 169 -4.17 8.59 0.88
CA SER A 169 -3.71 7.83 -0.28
C SER A 169 -4.84 7.18 -1.08
N GLY A 170 -6.06 7.20 -0.56
CA GLY A 170 -7.18 6.43 -1.13
C GLY A 170 -6.79 4.97 -1.36
N THR A 171 -7.05 4.48 -2.57
CA THR A 171 -6.78 3.08 -2.95
C THR A 171 -5.31 2.67 -2.86
N GLY A 172 -4.36 3.62 -2.90
CA GLY A 172 -2.93 3.32 -2.75
C GLY A 172 -2.52 2.87 -1.35
N GLY A 173 -3.37 3.09 -0.35
CA GLY A 173 -3.14 2.68 1.03
C GLY A 173 -3.99 1.50 1.48
N ASP A 174 -4.96 1.06 0.68
CA ASP A 174 -5.89 0.00 1.03
C ASP A 174 -5.15 -1.25 1.48
N ARG A 175 -5.54 -1.86 2.60
CA ARG A 175 -5.12 -3.18 3.07
C ARG A 175 -6.38 -3.94 3.43
N PHE A 176 -6.62 -5.12 2.87
CA PHE A 176 -7.91 -5.80 3.10
C PHE A 176 -7.81 -7.32 3.12
N VAL A 177 -8.81 -7.93 3.74
CA VAL A 177 -9.13 -9.35 3.60
C VAL A 177 -10.45 -9.47 2.87
N GLU A 178 -10.51 -10.40 1.94
CA GLU A 178 -11.75 -10.81 1.28
C GLU A 178 -12.28 -12.10 1.91
N PHE A 179 -13.59 -12.19 2.11
CA PHE A 179 -14.26 -13.40 2.53
C PHE A 179 -15.66 -13.50 1.93
N SER A 180 -16.22 -14.70 1.88
CA SER A 180 -17.53 -14.95 1.27
C SER A 180 -18.25 -16.14 1.93
N GLY A 181 -19.51 -16.33 1.57
CA GLY A 181 -20.33 -17.44 2.07
C GLY A 181 -21.79 -17.30 1.66
N ALA A 182 -22.54 -18.39 1.83
CA ALA A 182 -23.97 -18.44 1.56
C ALA A 182 -24.80 -17.73 2.65
N ASP A 183 -26.08 -17.48 2.35
CA ASP A 183 -27.05 -16.97 3.34
C ASP A 183 -27.06 -17.85 4.60
N GLY A 184 -26.94 -17.20 5.76
CA GLY A 184 -26.89 -17.85 7.07
C GLY A 184 -25.51 -18.37 7.49
N ALA A 185 -24.49 -18.31 6.63
CA ALA A 185 -23.14 -18.72 7.00
C ALA A 185 -22.59 -17.84 8.13
N ALA A 186 -21.99 -18.47 9.13
CA ALA A 186 -21.34 -17.79 10.25
C ALA A 186 -19.89 -18.26 10.37
N GLY A 187 -19.03 -17.40 10.93
CA GLY A 187 -17.62 -17.70 11.06
C GLY A 187 -16.87 -16.70 11.93
N HIS A 188 -15.56 -16.88 11.98
CA HIS A 188 -14.62 -16.05 12.72
C HIS A 188 -13.47 -15.66 11.80
N ILE A 189 -13.10 -14.39 11.81
CA ILE A 189 -11.90 -13.87 11.16
C ILE A 189 -10.84 -13.63 12.23
N ASP A 190 -9.64 -14.13 11.98
CA ASP A 190 -8.42 -13.87 12.77
C ASP A 190 -7.25 -13.77 11.79
N ILE A 191 -6.79 -12.54 11.56
CA ILE A 191 -5.80 -12.23 10.55
C ILE A 191 -4.83 -11.17 11.05
N THR A 192 -3.63 -11.15 10.48
CA THR A 192 -2.65 -10.10 10.72
C THR A 192 -2.42 -9.31 9.43
N MET A 193 -2.50 -7.98 9.53
CA MET A 193 -2.31 -7.05 8.42
C MET A 193 -1.17 -6.08 8.74
N GLU A 194 -0.35 -5.78 7.73
CA GLU A 194 0.69 -4.75 7.81
C GLU A 194 0.24 -3.50 7.05
N LEU A 195 0.27 -2.35 7.72
CA LEU A 195 -0.19 -1.09 7.14
C LEU A 195 0.93 -0.37 6.38
N GLY A 196 0.53 0.47 5.42
CA GLY A 196 1.44 1.40 4.75
C GLY A 196 1.96 2.50 5.69
N LEU A 197 2.80 3.38 5.16
CA LEU A 197 3.40 4.50 5.91
C LEU A 197 2.45 5.70 6.05
N TYR A 198 1.20 5.43 6.38
CA TYR A 198 0.15 6.43 6.60
C TYR A 198 -0.36 6.30 8.03
N SER A 199 -0.76 7.42 8.62
CA SER A 199 -1.22 7.48 10.03
C SER A 199 -2.73 7.72 10.14
N ASP A 200 -3.39 8.01 9.02
CA ASP A 200 -4.79 8.37 8.87
C ASP A 200 -5.63 7.18 8.39
N TYR A 201 -5.22 5.97 8.77
CA TYR A 201 -6.03 4.79 8.49
C TYR A 201 -7.30 4.77 9.32
N TYR A 202 -8.38 4.40 8.64
CA TYR A 202 -9.63 3.94 9.24
C TYR A 202 -9.95 2.54 8.72
N ALA A 203 -10.86 1.83 9.39
CA ALA A 203 -11.30 0.52 8.93
C ALA A 203 -12.71 0.56 8.34
N MET A 204 -13.00 -0.40 7.47
CA MET A 204 -14.29 -0.57 6.79
C MET A 204 -14.70 -2.03 6.81
N ILE A 205 -16.01 -2.26 6.91
CA ILE A 205 -16.64 -3.55 6.62
C ILE A 205 -17.72 -3.31 5.57
N PHE A 206 -17.60 -3.95 4.41
CA PHE A 206 -18.51 -3.72 3.29
C PHE A 206 -18.66 -4.95 2.40
N ALA A 207 -19.63 -4.90 1.49
CA ALA A 207 -19.84 -5.92 0.46
C ALA A 207 -19.48 -5.37 -0.94
N ALA A 208 -18.87 -6.19 -1.81
CA ALA A 208 -18.56 -5.79 -3.19
C ALA A 208 -19.83 -5.53 -4.02
N ALA A 209 -20.83 -6.39 -3.85
CA ALA A 209 -22.15 -6.29 -4.44
C ALA A 209 -23.20 -6.16 -3.33
N PRO A 210 -24.49 -5.91 -3.66
CA PRO A 210 -25.51 -5.84 -2.63
C PRO A 210 -25.54 -7.10 -1.75
N GLY A 211 -25.40 -6.92 -0.45
CA GLY A 211 -25.22 -7.99 0.52
C GLY A 211 -25.44 -7.50 1.94
N LYS A 212 -25.68 -8.44 2.86
CA LYS A 212 -26.00 -8.14 4.26
C LYS A 212 -25.18 -9.01 5.19
N ILE A 213 -24.58 -8.38 6.19
CA ILE A 213 -23.72 -9.06 7.16
C ILE A 213 -23.95 -8.48 8.56
N SER A 214 -23.88 -9.34 9.56
CA SER A 214 -23.72 -8.94 10.96
C SER A 214 -22.32 -9.27 11.43
N VAL A 215 -21.73 -8.37 12.19
CA VAL A 215 -20.39 -8.52 12.77
C VAL A 215 -20.44 -8.21 14.26
N ASP A 216 -19.65 -8.95 15.02
CA ASP A 216 -19.57 -8.82 16.47
C ASP A 216 -18.14 -9.11 16.97
N ASN A 217 -17.86 -8.76 18.23
CA ASN A 217 -16.59 -8.99 18.91
C ASN A 217 -15.36 -8.50 18.13
N ILE A 218 -15.46 -7.31 17.54
CA ILE A 218 -14.37 -6.73 16.76
C ILE A 218 -13.23 -6.38 17.70
N LYS A 219 -12.05 -6.89 17.39
CA LYS A 219 -10.82 -6.60 18.13
C LYS A 219 -9.68 -6.33 17.16
N ILE A 220 -9.07 -5.16 17.27
CA ILE A 220 -7.93 -4.74 16.46
C ILE A 220 -6.75 -4.50 17.41
N THR A 221 -5.78 -5.40 17.40
CA THR A 221 -4.63 -5.40 18.31
C THR A 221 -3.38 -4.94 17.60
N ARG A 222 -2.67 -3.96 18.16
CA ARG A 222 -1.37 -3.55 17.64
C ARG A 222 -0.31 -4.58 18.02
N MET A 223 0.41 -5.11 17.04
CA MET A 223 1.40 -6.18 17.22
C MET A 223 2.83 -5.65 17.24
N ASN A 224 3.19 -4.79 16.30
CA ASN A 224 4.50 -4.15 16.18
C ASN A 224 4.43 -2.98 15.18
N ALA A 225 5.53 -2.27 14.97
CA ALA A 225 5.76 -1.40 13.82
C ALA A 225 7.15 -1.69 13.23
N ARG A 226 7.21 -1.70 11.91
CA ARG A 226 8.48 -1.88 11.21
C ARG A 226 9.37 -0.65 11.35
N PRO A 227 10.69 -0.80 11.37
CA PRO A 227 11.59 0.34 11.35
C PRO A 227 11.54 1.06 10.01
N LEU A 228 11.95 2.31 10.04
CA LEU A 228 12.01 3.23 8.92
C LEU A 228 13.45 3.70 8.76
N ALA A 229 13.88 3.84 7.51
CA ALA A 229 15.08 4.56 7.15
C ALA A 229 14.60 5.88 6.53
N ILE A 230 14.91 6.99 7.20
CA ILE A 230 14.56 8.33 6.73
C ILE A 230 15.83 9.12 6.48
N ASP A 231 15.75 10.19 5.70
CA ASP A 231 16.88 11.05 5.35
C ASP A 231 18.08 10.27 4.80
N ALA A 232 17.81 9.23 4.00
CA ALA A 232 18.86 8.49 3.31
C ALA A 232 19.60 9.41 2.33
N ALA A 233 20.93 9.41 2.36
CA ALA A 233 21.75 10.30 1.54
C ALA A 233 23.13 9.70 1.25
N ILE A 234 23.69 10.07 0.09
CA ILE A 234 25.09 9.86 -0.28
C ILE A 234 25.85 11.18 -0.12
N THR A 235 26.99 11.14 0.57
CA THR A 235 27.86 12.30 0.78
C THR A 235 29.31 11.98 0.46
N GLY A 236 30.10 13.00 0.15
CA GLY A 236 31.52 12.86 -0.24
C GLY A 236 31.75 13.16 -1.71
N ASP A 237 33.02 13.13 -2.12
CA ASP A 237 33.43 13.46 -3.49
C ASP A 237 33.26 12.25 -4.41
N LEU A 238 32.47 12.40 -5.48
CA LEU A 238 32.28 11.38 -6.52
C LEU A 238 33.45 11.35 -7.50
N ALA A 239 34.67 11.24 -6.98
CA ALA A 239 35.89 11.11 -7.77
C ALA A 239 36.52 9.73 -7.59
N ILE A 240 37.22 9.25 -8.62
CA ILE A 240 38.00 8.01 -8.53
C ILE A 240 38.99 8.12 -7.36
N ASP A 241 39.18 7.01 -6.65
CA ASP A 241 39.99 6.84 -5.45
C ASP A 241 39.49 7.60 -4.21
N SER A 242 38.33 8.25 -4.28
CA SER A 242 37.67 8.87 -3.11
C SER A 242 36.84 7.84 -2.34
N THR A 243 36.42 8.21 -1.14
CA THR A 243 35.46 7.45 -0.34
C THR A 243 34.22 8.30 -0.14
N ILE A 244 33.06 7.74 -0.47
CA ILE A 244 31.75 8.32 -0.19
C ILE A 244 31.10 7.59 1.00
N THR A 245 30.17 8.27 1.65
CA THR A 245 29.44 7.76 2.80
C THR A 245 27.94 7.78 2.52
N GLY A 246 27.32 6.61 2.63
CA GLY A 246 25.88 6.44 2.71
C GLY A 246 25.41 6.60 4.15
N SER A 247 24.40 7.42 4.36
CA SER A 247 23.84 7.75 5.67
C SER A 247 22.32 7.64 5.63
N TYR A 248 21.71 7.35 6.78
CA TYR A 248 20.26 7.38 7.00
C TYR A 248 20.02 7.53 8.50
N ILE A 249 18.80 7.93 8.87
CA ILE A 249 18.31 7.92 10.24
C ILE A 249 17.41 6.70 10.41
N TYR A 250 17.76 5.85 11.36
CA TYR A 250 16.90 4.77 11.81
C TYR A 250 15.83 5.30 12.76
N LEU A 251 14.57 4.98 12.48
CA LEU A 251 13.45 5.26 13.37
C LEU A 251 12.57 4.03 13.48
N ASN A 252 12.32 3.54 14.69
CA ASN A 252 11.25 2.57 14.93
C ASN A 252 10.18 3.22 15.82
N PRO A 253 8.89 3.22 15.43
CA PRO A 253 7.83 3.79 16.25
C PRO A 253 7.60 3.12 17.62
N ASP A 254 8.14 1.91 17.81
CA ASP A 254 8.12 1.16 19.07
C ASP A 254 9.43 1.27 19.86
N ASP A 255 10.33 2.19 19.46
CA ASP A 255 11.65 2.39 20.05
C ASP A 255 12.52 1.12 20.07
N ASP A 256 12.21 0.16 19.19
CA ASP A 256 13.03 -1.02 18.96
C ASP A 256 14.45 -0.61 18.52
N VAL A 257 15.46 -1.22 19.11
CA VAL A 257 16.86 -0.97 18.76
C VAL A 257 17.16 -1.53 17.37
N GLU A 258 17.90 -0.74 16.57
CA GLU A 258 18.41 -1.18 15.28
C GLU A 258 19.32 -2.41 15.42
N SER A 259 19.00 -3.46 14.66
CA SER A 259 19.78 -4.68 14.64
C SER A 259 19.55 -5.44 13.34
N GLY A 260 20.64 -5.76 12.63
CA GLY A 260 20.61 -6.54 11.40
C GLY A 260 20.27 -5.75 10.13
N THR A 261 20.26 -4.41 10.18
CA THR A 261 20.08 -3.57 8.98
C THR A 261 21.05 -3.99 7.88
N THR A 262 20.53 -4.10 6.65
CA THR A 262 21.33 -4.46 5.48
C THR A 262 21.61 -3.21 4.67
N ILE A 263 22.88 -3.02 4.32
CA ILE A 263 23.35 -2.00 3.40
C ILE A 263 23.87 -2.68 2.15
N LYS A 264 23.55 -2.11 0.99
CA LYS A 264 24.13 -2.49 -0.30
C LYS A 264 24.46 -1.25 -1.11
N TRP A 265 25.48 -1.38 -1.95
CA TRP A 265 25.85 -0.38 -2.92
C TRP A 265 25.65 -0.88 -4.34
N TYR A 266 25.19 -0.01 -5.21
CA TYR A 266 24.95 -0.32 -6.61
C TYR A 266 25.66 0.66 -7.54
N ALA A 267 26.03 0.20 -8.73
CA ALA A 267 26.49 1.04 -9.82
C ALA A 267 25.44 1.03 -10.94
N ALA A 268 25.14 2.18 -11.52
CA ALA A 268 24.11 2.33 -12.55
C ALA A 268 24.58 3.24 -13.70
N LEU A 269 23.83 3.22 -14.80
CA LEU A 269 24.11 4.03 -15.99
C LEU A 269 23.55 5.45 -15.90
N ASN A 270 22.54 5.68 -15.06
CA ASN A 270 21.93 6.99 -14.87
C ASN A 270 21.51 7.23 -13.41
N ARG A 271 21.10 8.47 -13.11
CA ARG A 271 20.67 8.92 -11.77
C ARG A 271 19.39 8.27 -11.23
N ASN A 272 18.71 7.46 -12.04
CA ASN A 272 17.51 6.75 -11.61
C ASN A 272 17.83 5.28 -11.26
N GLY A 273 19.04 4.79 -11.55
CA GLY A 273 19.45 3.42 -11.27
C GLY A 273 19.48 2.47 -12.46
N LEU A 274 19.58 2.96 -13.70
CA LEU A 274 19.38 2.11 -14.87
C LEU A 274 20.46 1.03 -14.94
N ASN A 275 20.03 -0.22 -15.12
CA ASN A 275 20.90 -1.39 -15.13
C ASN A 275 21.78 -1.45 -13.88
N LYS A 276 21.17 -1.20 -12.70
CA LYS A 276 21.90 -1.24 -11.44
C LYS A 276 22.55 -2.60 -11.23
N THR A 277 23.84 -2.60 -10.96
CA THR A 277 24.60 -3.80 -10.61
C THR A 277 25.06 -3.68 -9.17
N LEU A 278 24.89 -4.77 -8.41
CA LEU A 278 25.39 -4.84 -7.03
C LEU A 278 26.91 -4.75 -7.04
N ILE A 279 27.46 -3.85 -6.24
CA ILE A 279 28.89 -3.77 -5.97
C ILE A 279 29.19 -4.83 -4.90
N ASN A 280 29.65 -6.00 -5.36
CA ASN A 280 29.79 -7.17 -4.51
C ASN A 280 30.74 -6.95 -3.33
N GLY A 281 30.31 -7.37 -2.13
CA GLY A 281 31.11 -7.26 -0.91
C GLY A 281 31.01 -5.92 -0.18
N GLU A 282 30.40 -4.92 -0.81
CA GLU A 282 30.25 -3.58 -0.22
C GLU A 282 28.95 -3.49 0.60
N ASN A 283 29.10 -3.75 1.91
CA ASN A 283 28.00 -3.78 2.89
C ASN A 283 28.20 -2.79 4.06
N SER A 284 29.17 -1.89 3.94
CA SER A 284 29.46 -0.85 4.91
C SER A 284 28.81 0.48 4.52
N SER A 285 28.66 1.39 5.48
CA SER A 285 28.24 2.79 5.22
C SER A 285 29.21 3.57 4.35
N ASN A 286 30.44 3.09 4.14
CA ASN A 286 31.43 3.75 3.29
C ASN A 286 31.68 2.90 2.03
N LEU A 287 31.80 3.56 0.88
CA LEU A 287 32.18 2.95 -0.39
C LEU A 287 33.43 3.65 -0.95
N HIS A 288 34.44 2.87 -1.32
CA HIS A 288 35.60 3.38 -2.06
C HIS A 288 35.34 3.33 -3.56
N LEU A 289 35.51 4.47 -4.24
CA LEU A 289 35.21 4.61 -5.66
C LEU A 289 36.40 4.18 -6.51
N THR A 290 36.39 2.93 -6.98
CA THR A 290 37.45 2.41 -7.85
C THR A 290 37.36 2.95 -9.27
N SER A 291 38.42 2.77 -10.07
CA SER A 291 38.43 3.14 -11.49
C SER A 291 37.36 2.44 -12.33
N GLU A 292 36.87 1.26 -11.90
CA GLU A 292 35.81 0.50 -12.59
C GLU A 292 34.45 1.20 -12.48
N LEU A 293 34.27 2.06 -11.48
CA LEU A 293 33.06 2.83 -11.26
C LEU A 293 33.03 4.15 -12.03
N ASN A 294 34.10 4.50 -12.74
CA ASN A 294 34.18 5.74 -13.52
C ASN A 294 33.02 5.85 -14.53
N GLY A 295 32.31 6.97 -14.50
CA GLY A 295 31.15 7.25 -15.33
C GLY A 295 29.88 6.48 -14.97
N LYS A 296 29.84 5.85 -13.79
CA LYS A 296 28.64 5.22 -13.20
C LYS A 296 28.00 6.13 -12.16
N TYR A 297 26.69 6.03 -12.02
CA TYR A 297 25.96 6.57 -10.88
C TYR A 297 25.98 5.56 -9.75
N ILE A 298 26.02 6.03 -8.50
CA ILE A 298 26.12 5.16 -7.33
C ILE A 298 24.81 5.17 -6.57
N GLY A 299 24.30 3.98 -6.25
CA GLY A 299 23.10 3.78 -5.44
C GLY A 299 23.48 3.29 -4.05
N PHE A 300 22.94 3.93 -3.02
CA PHE A 300 23.00 3.49 -1.63
C PHE A 300 21.63 2.94 -1.22
N GLU A 301 21.58 1.66 -0.89
CA GLU A 301 20.36 1.00 -0.45
C GLU A 301 20.48 0.58 1.02
N VAL A 302 19.42 0.86 1.76
CA VAL A 302 19.26 0.45 3.15
C VAL A 302 17.94 -0.28 3.35
N VAL A 303 17.99 -1.41 4.05
CA VAL A 303 16.81 -2.12 4.56
C VAL A 303 16.92 -2.12 6.08
N PRO A 304 16.27 -1.18 6.80
CA PRO A 304 16.40 -1.06 8.24
C PRO A 304 15.77 -2.27 8.92
N ARG A 305 16.38 -2.75 10.00
CA ARG A 305 15.87 -3.91 10.76
C ARG A 305 15.96 -3.68 12.26
N SER A 306 15.00 -4.24 12.99
CA SER A 306 15.14 -4.53 14.41
C SER A 306 15.35 -6.03 14.60
N MET A 307 15.49 -6.48 15.84
CA MET A 307 15.51 -7.92 16.16
C MET A 307 14.22 -8.64 15.75
N THR A 308 13.10 -7.94 15.68
CA THR A 308 11.75 -8.51 15.53
C THR A 308 11.04 -8.11 14.24
N SER A 309 11.53 -7.09 13.53
CA SER A 309 10.87 -6.58 12.31
C SER A 309 11.86 -6.09 11.24
N LYS A 310 11.39 -6.06 10.00
CA LYS A 310 12.12 -5.59 8.81
C LYS A 310 11.35 -4.42 8.22
N GLY A 311 12.03 -3.30 7.99
CA GLY A 311 11.46 -2.13 7.33
C GLY A 311 11.50 -2.21 5.81
N ASN A 312 10.93 -1.18 5.19
CA ASN A 312 10.98 -1.03 3.75
C ASN A 312 12.40 -0.71 3.28
N ARG A 313 12.72 -1.21 2.09
CA ARG A 313 13.92 -0.85 1.34
C ARG A 313 13.84 0.63 0.95
N VAL A 314 14.96 1.34 1.08
CA VAL A 314 15.13 2.72 0.63
C VAL A 314 16.42 2.78 -0.18
N THR A 315 16.33 3.29 -1.40
CA THR A 315 17.50 3.52 -2.27
C THR A 315 17.59 4.99 -2.62
N VAL A 316 18.81 5.53 -2.55
CA VAL A 316 19.11 6.87 -3.05
C VAL A 316 20.26 6.81 -4.03
N TRP A 317 20.18 7.62 -5.08
CA TRP A 317 21.17 7.68 -6.16
C TRP A 317 22.01 8.95 -6.06
N SER A 318 23.26 8.88 -6.50
CA SER A 318 24.11 10.06 -6.65
C SER A 318 23.54 11.01 -7.71
N ASP A 319 23.71 12.31 -7.49
CA ASP A 319 23.23 13.33 -8.43
C ASP A 319 24.09 13.40 -9.71
N GLU A 320 25.33 12.94 -9.63
CA GLU A 320 26.29 12.89 -10.72
C GLU A 320 26.97 11.52 -10.82
N ALA A 321 27.57 11.25 -11.98
CA ALA A 321 28.38 10.07 -12.19
C ALA A 321 29.77 10.24 -11.56
N VAL A 322 30.38 9.15 -11.12
CA VAL A 322 31.77 9.14 -10.65
C VAL A 322 32.69 9.69 -11.75
N GLY A 323 33.54 10.66 -11.40
CA GLY A 323 34.41 11.36 -12.35
C GLY A 323 33.72 12.44 -13.19
N GLY A 324 32.43 12.72 -12.95
CA GLY A 324 31.68 13.83 -13.55
C GLY A 324 31.23 13.63 -15.00
N VAL A 325 31.55 12.50 -15.64
CA VAL A 325 31.18 12.21 -17.04
C VAL A 325 30.39 10.90 -17.09
N ALA A 326 29.08 10.99 -17.30
CA ALA A 326 28.23 9.81 -17.39
C ALA A 326 28.52 8.96 -18.65
N SER A 327 28.51 7.65 -18.49
CA SER A 327 28.63 6.68 -19.60
C SER A 327 27.24 6.30 -20.15
N GLY A 328 27.03 6.44 -21.47
CA GLY A 328 25.92 5.76 -22.18
C GLY A 328 24.48 6.24 -21.93
N VAL A 329 24.26 7.52 -21.58
CA VAL A 329 22.95 8.05 -21.14
C VAL A 329 21.83 7.99 -22.21
N ASP A 330 22.15 7.93 -23.50
CA ASP A 330 21.18 7.96 -24.62
C ASP A 330 21.33 6.82 -25.65
N THR A 331 22.12 5.80 -25.36
CA THR A 331 22.28 4.63 -26.25
C THR A 331 21.43 3.48 -25.74
N LYS A 332 20.79 2.71 -26.64
CA LYS A 332 20.19 1.42 -26.26
C LYS A 332 21.21 0.65 -25.40
N LEU A 333 20.77 0.07 -24.29
CA LEU A 333 21.59 -0.84 -23.51
C LEU A 333 21.80 -2.09 -24.36
N TRP A 334 23.02 -2.31 -24.82
CA TRP A 334 23.41 -3.53 -25.51
C TRP A 334 24.03 -4.48 -24.50
N LEU A 335 23.58 -5.75 -24.51
CA LEU A 335 24.20 -6.80 -23.72
C LEU A 335 25.29 -7.46 -24.55
N ASP A 336 26.54 -7.46 -24.07
CA ASP A 336 27.61 -8.29 -24.62
C ASP A 336 27.45 -9.76 -24.19
N PRO A 337 28.09 -10.73 -24.89
CA PRO A 337 28.00 -12.14 -24.52
C PRO A 337 28.47 -12.35 -23.07
N GLY A 338 27.63 -12.99 -22.25
CA GLY A 338 27.89 -13.17 -20.82
C GLY A 338 27.36 -12.05 -19.92
N GLU A 339 26.77 -10.98 -20.46
CA GLU A 339 26.16 -9.92 -19.66
C GLU A 339 24.67 -10.17 -19.40
N SER A 340 24.16 -9.56 -18.34
CA SER A 340 22.72 -9.51 -18.07
C SER A 340 22.24 -8.12 -17.68
N PHE A 341 21.00 -7.84 -18.08
CA PHE A 341 20.18 -6.76 -17.56
C PHE A 341 19.28 -7.32 -16.45
N THR A 342 19.12 -6.59 -15.36
CA THR A 342 18.20 -6.91 -14.26
C THR A 342 17.38 -5.71 -13.87
N GLU A 343 16.10 -5.94 -13.60
CA GLU A 343 15.14 -4.95 -13.15
C GLU A 343 14.27 -5.51 -12.02
N ASP A 344 14.26 -4.83 -10.88
CA ASP A 344 13.49 -5.21 -9.70
C ASP A 344 12.29 -4.28 -9.46
N PHE A 345 12.10 -3.22 -10.27
CA PHE A 345 10.97 -2.28 -10.22
C PHE A 345 10.80 -1.50 -8.91
N GLU A 346 11.69 -1.75 -7.95
CA GLU A 346 11.51 -1.32 -6.58
C GLU A 346 11.68 0.19 -6.36
N ASP A 347 12.37 0.88 -7.28
CA ASP A 347 12.74 2.30 -7.16
C ASP A 347 11.94 3.21 -8.14
N ASP A 348 10.91 2.68 -8.81
CA ASP A 348 10.30 3.27 -10.02
C ASP A 348 8.99 4.05 -9.83
N THR A 349 8.76 4.61 -8.64
CA THR A 349 7.47 5.21 -8.26
C THR A 349 7.27 6.67 -8.70
N THR A 350 8.24 7.29 -9.38
CA THR A 350 8.15 8.70 -9.82
C THR A 350 8.02 8.84 -11.34
N ALA A 351 7.65 10.04 -11.83
CA ALA A 351 7.56 10.33 -13.27
C ALA A 351 8.90 10.17 -14.01
N ALA A 352 10.02 10.16 -13.28
CA ALA A 352 11.34 9.81 -13.77
C ALA A 352 11.54 8.29 -13.60
N LYS A 353 10.75 7.48 -14.33
CA LYS A 353 10.90 6.02 -14.35
C LYS A 353 12.36 5.66 -14.68
N ASN A 354 12.96 4.79 -13.89
CA ASN A 354 14.27 4.18 -14.15
C ASN A 354 14.20 3.18 -15.32
N ILE A 355 12.98 2.78 -15.70
CA ILE A 355 12.80 1.78 -16.73
C ILE A 355 12.30 2.41 -18.02
N LEU A 356 13.18 2.30 -19.00
CA LEU A 356 13.03 1.92 -20.40
C LEU A 356 11.72 1.35 -20.96
N PHE A 357 10.58 1.35 -20.27
CA PHE A 357 9.36 0.77 -20.81
C PHE A 357 8.37 1.80 -21.34
N ILE A 358 7.87 1.54 -22.53
CA ILE A 358 6.79 2.29 -23.13
C ILE A 358 5.53 1.45 -22.99
N ASN A 359 4.50 2.02 -22.38
CA ASN A 359 3.17 1.44 -22.43
C ASN A 359 2.62 1.65 -23.85
N HIS A 360 2.40 0.55 -24.57
CA HIS A 360 2.05 0.61 -25.98
C HIS A 360 0.53 0.81 -26.21
N THR A 361 -0.32 0.73 -25.16
CA THR A 361 -1.77 0.95 -25.28
C THR A 361 -2.43 1.34 -23.94
N LEU A 362 -3.09 2.51 -23.94
CA LEU A 362 -4.12 2.96 -22.97
C LEU A 362 -3.78 2.74 -21.48
N ASP A 363 -2.74 3.33 -20.90
CA ASP A 363 -2.49 3.45 -19.43
C ASP A 363 -2.57 2.15 -18.56
N TYR A 364 -2.72 0.96 -19.15
CA TYR A 364 -3.02 -0.32 -18.50
C TYR A 364 -1.78 -1.06 -17.94
N SER A 365 -0.64 -0.39 -17.84
CA SER A 365 0.61 -0.96 -17.34
C SER A 365 1.39 0.11 -16.59
N TYR A 366 1.61 -0.13 -15.30
CA TYR A 366 2.26 0.81 -14.38
C TYR A 366 2.97 0.06 -13.26
N ILE A 367 3.86 0.76 -12.56
CA ILE A 367 4.56 0.20 -11.40
C ILE A 367 3.78 0.58 -10.16
N SER A 368 3.55 -0.41 -9.30
CA SER A 368 2.76 -0.24 -8.09
C SER A 368 3.39 -1.00 -6.94
N ALA A 369 3.28 -0.43 -5.75
CA ALA A 369 3.65 -1.13 -4.53
C ALA A 369 2.81 -2.40 -4.38
N ALA A 370 3.45 -3.57 -4.40
CA ALA A 370 2.80 -4.88 -4.35
C ALA A 370 2.40 -5.27 -2.92
N VAL A 371 2.13 -4.28 -2.06
CA VAL A 371 2.07 -4.44 -0.60
C VAL A 371 0.91 -5.34 -0.15
N ASP A 372 -0.09 -5.59 -0.99
CA ASP A 372 -1.21 -6.51 -0.71
C ASP A 372 -1.23 -7.78 -1.56
N GLU A 373 -0.29 -7.93 -2.49
CA GLU A 373 -0.34 -9.00 -3.48
C GLU A 373 1.00 -9.73 -3.60
N THR A 374 1.81 -9.66 -2.55
CA THR A 374 3.21 -10.09 -2.37
C THR A 374 3.79 -11.03 -3.43
N ILE A 375 4.80 -10.54 -4.16
CA ILE A 375 5.92 -11.35 -4.68
C ILE A 375 7.08 -11.29 -3.66
N ASP A 376 7.41 -10.12 -3.10
CA ASP A 376 8.45 -10.02 -2.07
C ASP A 376 8.33 -8.84 -1.07
N SER A 377 7.16 -8.19 -0.99
CA SER A 377 6.82 -6.95 -0.22
C SER A 377 7.28 -5.61 -0.81
N GLY A 378 7.82 -5.61 -2.04
CA GLY A 378 8.28 -4.42 -2.76
C GLY A 378 7.36 -3.89 -3.87
N ASN A 379 7.86 -3.06 -4.79
CA ASN A 379 7.13 -2.59 -5.97
C ASN A 379 7.30 -3.57 -7.13
N ALA A 380 6.23 -3.88 -7.85
CA ALA A 380 6.28 -4.73 -9.03
C ALA A 380 5.72 -4.01 -10.26
N LEU A 381 6.11 -4.48 -11.45
CA LEU A 381 5.44 -4.11 -12.70
C LEU A 381 4.06 -4.77 -12.72
N MET A 382 3.01 -3.95 -12.70
CA MET A 382 1.63 -4.42 -12.84
C MET A 382 1.17 -4.27 -14.29
N LEU A 383 0.78 -5.40 -14.90
CA LEU A 383 -0.05 -5.43 -16.10
C LEU A 383 -1.50 -5.62 -15.66
N PHE A 384 -2.35 -4.63 -15.92
CA PHE A 384 -3.75 -4.63 -15.49
C PHE A 384 -4.67 -4.30 -16.66
N ASN A 385 -5.77 -5.02 -16.83
CA ASN A 385 -6.79 -4.71 -17.82
C ASN A 385 -8.14 -5.19 -17.30
N ASP A 386 -9.09 -4.28 -17.12
CA ASP A 386 -10.47 -4.57 -16.71
C ASP A 386 -11.44 -4.66 -17.89
N LEU A 387 -10.95 -4.42 -19.12
CA LEU A 387 -11.77 -4.50 -20.32
C LEU A 387 -11.95 -5.95 -20.81
N PRO A 388 -13.09 -6.26 -21.46
CA PRO A 388 -13.35 -7.58 -22.04
C PRO A 388 -12.38 -7.95 -23.18
N PRO A 389 -12.40 -9.22 -23.64
CA PRO A 389 -11.43 -9.78 -24.57
C PRO A 389 -11.38 -9.00 -25.89
N GLY A 390 -10.17 -8.75 -26.38
CA GLY A 390 -9.90 -7.92 -27.56
C GLY A 390 -9.07 -6.67 -27.28
N ASN A 391 -8.90 -6.32 -26.00
CA ASN A 391 -7.92 -5.35 -25.54
C ASN A 391 -6.66 -6.09 -25.06
N LEU A 392 -5.51 -5.43 -25.07
CA LEU A 392 -4.25 -6.01 -24.59
C LEU A 392 -3.48 -4.99 -23.75
N SER A 393 -2.72 -5.50 -22.77
CA SER A 393 -1.79 -4.69 -21.96
C SER A 393 -0.37 -5.07 -22.30
N VAL A 394 0.49 -4.06 -22.47
CA VAL A 394 1.87 -4.25 -22.98
C VAL A 394 2.84 -3.43 -22.16
N ALA A 395 3.85 -4.11 -21.64
CA ALA A 395 5.08 -3.49 -21.17
C ALA A 395 6.21 -3.83 -22.16
N ALA A 396 6.65 -2.86 -22.95
CA ALA A 396 7.73 -3.03 -23.93
C ALA A 396 9.01 -2.37 -23.42
N PHE A 397 10.19 -2.94 -23.62
CA PHE A 397 11.49 -2.42 -23.15
C PHE A 397 12.39 -1.95 -24.33
N PRO A 398 11.96 -0.99 -25.16
CA PRO A 398 12.57 -0.69 -26.46
C PRO A 398 14.01 -0.19 -26.43
N ASN A 399 14.48 0.40 -25.32
CA ASN A 399 15.88 0.82 -25.26
C ASN A 399 16.82 -0.30 -24.80
N LEU A 400 16.34 -1.54 -24.59
CA LEU A 400 17.22 -2.70 -24.42
C LEU A 400 17.48 -3.24 -25.82
N GLY A 401 18.66 -2.96 -26.34
CA GLY A 401 19.11 -3.43 -27.64
C GLY A 401 19.61 -4.86 -27.53
N LEU A 402 19.01 -5.75 -28.32
CA LEU A 402 19.42 -7.14 -28.38
C LEU A 402 20.12 -7.40 -29.72
N ALA A 403 21.35 -7.90 -29.65
CA ALA A 403 22.13 -8.26 -30.82
C ALA A 403 21.43 -9.35 -31.66
N ASN A 404 21.53 -9.19 -32.98
CA ASN A 404 21.07 -10.17 -33.96
C ASN A 404 21.71 -11.55 -33.73
N ASN A 405 20.98 -12.62 -34.05
CA ASN A 405 21.42 -14.01 -33.83
C ASN A 405 21.81 -14.35 -32.37
N GLY A 406 21.54 -13.45 -31.41
CA GLY A 406 21.85 -13.67 -30.01
C GLY A 406 20.95 -14.72 -29.37
N ILE A 407 21.48 -15.40 -28.37
CA ILE A 407 20.73 -16.34 -27.54
C ILE A 407 20.55 -15.69 -26.16
N TYR A 408 19.30 -15.51 -25.74
CA TYR A 408 18.96 -14.83 -24.49
C TYR A 408 18.18 -15.77 -23.58
N GLU A 409 18.57 -15.80 -22.32
CA GLU A 409 17.79 -16.40 -21.24
C GLU A 409 17.08 -15.29 -20.49
N VAL A 410 15.77 -15.41 -20.34
CA VAL A 410 14.94 -14.45 -19.62
C VAL A 410 14.30 -15.13 -18.44
N SER A 411 14.36 -14.52 -17.28
CA SER A 411 13.68 -14.99 -16.07
C SER A 411 13.02 -13.84 -15.33
N PHE A 412 11.94 -14.12 -14.61
CA PHE A 412 11.28 -13.18 -13.72
C PHE A 412 10.36 -13.94 -12.76
N ASP A 413 10.07 -13.33 -11.62
CA ASP A 413 9.01 -13.78 -10.73
C ASP A 413 7.70 -13.12 -11.13
N TYR A 414 6.59 -13.85 -11.03
CA TYR A 414 5.29 -13.29 -11.35
C TYR A 414 4.19 -13.88 -10.48
N LYS A 415 3.09 -13.13 -10.39
CA LYS A 415 1.86 -13.56 -9.75
C LYS A 415 0.66 -13.12 -10.57
N ALA A 416 -0.17 -14.07 -10.96
CA ALA A 416 -1.47 -13.77 -11.55
C ALA A 416 -2.50 -13.54 -10.43
N VAL A 417 -2.81 -12.27 -10.18
CA VAL A 417 -3.81 -11.87 -9.18
C VAL A 417 -5.21 -12.13 -9.71
N ASN A 418 -5.42 -11.80 -10.99
CA ASN A 418 -6.58 -12.21 -11.78
C ASN A 418 -6.05 -12.82 -13.08
N ALA A 419 -6.22 -14.12 -13.26
CA ALA A 419 -5.60 -14.85 -14.36
C ALA A 419 -6.10 -14.33 -15.72
N PRO A 420 -5.18 -13.87 -16.60
CA PRO A 420 -5.53 -13.54 -17.98
C PRO A 420 -5.80 -14.82 -18.79
N ASP A 421 -6.38 -14.68 -19.98
CA ASP A 421 -6.48 -15.81 -20.92
C ASP A 421 -5.10 -16.25 -21.39
N SER A 422 -4.17 -15.30 -21.56
CA SER A 422 -2.78 -15.59 -21.89
C SER A 422 -1.84 -14.46 -21.49
N LEU A 423 -0.64 -14.85 -21.06
CA LEU A 423 0.51 -13.97 -20.86
C LEU A 423 1.66 -14.46 -21.74
N PHE A 424 2.30 -13.54 -22.46
CA PHE A 424 3.41 -13.85 -23.36
C PHE A 424 4.61 -12.97 -23.06
N LEU A 425 5.80 -13.59 -23.12
CA LEU A 425 7.04 -12.87 -23.32
C LEU A 425 7.38 -12.92 -24.80
N VAL A 426 7.56 -11.74 -25.40
CA VAL A 426 7.76 -11.55 -26.83
C VAL A 426 9.04 -10.75 -27.07
N PHE A 427 9.88 -11.18 -28.00
CA PHE A 427 10.97 -10.37 -28.53
C PHE A 427 10.55 -9.90 -29.91
N ARG A 428 10.41 -8.58 -30.06
CA ARG A 428 9.92 -7.93 -31.26
C ARG A 428 11.03 -7.14 -31.95
N SER A 429 11.08 -7.25 -33.26
CA SER A 429 11.85 -6.39 -34.16
C SER A 429 10.88 -5.51 -34.94
N ASP A 430 11.01 -4.18 -34.83
CA ASP A 430 10.15 -3.25 -35.55
C ASP A 430 10.37 -3.34 -37.07
N THR A 431 11.59 -3.68 -37.49
CA THR A 431 11.95 -3.84 -38.91
C THR A 431 11.49 -5.17 -39.50
N ALA A 432 11.51 -6.26 -38.72
CA ALA A 432 11.12 -7.59 -39.20
C ALA A 432 9.59 -7.81 -39.17
N GLY A 433 8.88 -7.09 -38.29
CA GLY A 433 7.44 -7.23 -38.10
C GLY A 433 7.02 -8.53 -37.41
N TYR A 434 5.71 -8.71 -37.22
CA TYR A 434 5.13 -9.74 -36.35
C TYR A 434 5.47 -11.20 -36.70
N SER A 435 5.80 -11.50 -37.96
CA SER A 435 6.15 -12.86 -38.38
C SER A 435 7.50 -13.35 -37.85
N HIS A 436 8.31 -12.43 -37.33
CA HIS A 436 9.62 -12.70 -36.74
C HIS A 436 9.65 -12.51 -35.22
N ASP A 437 8.49 -12.26 -34.61
CA ASP A 437 8.36 -12.23 -33.15
C ASP A 437 8.78 -13.59 -32.57
N LYS A 438 9.66 -13.57 -31.57
CA LYS A 438 9.98 -14.77 -30.79
C LYS A 438 9.13 -14.75 -29.53
N THR A 439 8.26 -15.73 -29.38
CA THR A 439 7.22 -15.72 -28.35
C THR A 439 7.29 -16.98 -27.49
N VAL A 440 7.18 -16.81 -26.18
CA VAL A 440 6.95 -17.88 -25.22
C VAL A 440 5.72 -17.53 -24.40
N GLN A 441 4.81 -18.51 -24.25
CA GLN A 441 3.68 -18.38 -23.35
C GLN A 441 4.13 -18.63 -21.91
N VAL A 442 3.73 -17.73 -21.02
CA VAL A 442 3.94 -17.84 -19.58
C VAL A 442 2.70 -18.49 -19.00
N ASP A 443 2.88 -19.59 -18.28
CA ASP A 443 1.78 -20.21 -17.51
C ASP A 443 1.34 -19.20 -16.44
N THR A 444 0.04 -18.98 -16.26
CA THR A 444 -0.48 -18.08 -15.22
C THR A 444 -1.30 -18.83 -14.17
N THR A 445 -1.15 -20.15 -14.10
CA THR A 445 -1.81 -20.98 -13.10
C THR A 445 -0.96 -21.08 -11.83
N GLY A 446 -1.59 -20.90 -10.66
CA GLY A 446 -0.92 -20.99 -9.37
C GLY A 446 -0.79 -19.64 -8.65
N ALA A 447 0.03 -19.62 -7.60
CA ALA A 447 0.23 -18.45 -6.74
C ALA A 447 1.34 -17.54 -7.29
N ILE A 448 2.48 -17.47 -6.60
CA ILE A 448 3.71 -16.84 -7.08
C ILE A 448 4.52 -17.93 -7.77
N THR A 449 4.98 -17.64 -8.98
CA THR A 449 5.73 -18.58 -9.80
C THR A 449 6.95 -17.90 -10.41
N HIS A 450 7.98 -18.69 -10.72
CA HIS A 450 9.19 -18.24 -11.41
C HIS A 450 9.12 -18.66 -12.88
N PHE A 451 9.35 -17.72 -13.79
CA PHE A 451 9.46 -18.00 -15.22
C PHE A 451 10.94 -18.07 -15.64
N THR A 452 11.27 -18.97 -16.56
CA THR A 452 12.53 -18.95 -17.31
C THR A 452 12.26 -19.37 -18.76
N GLY A 453 12.79 -18.62 -19.72
CA GLY A 453 12.65 -18.91 -21.15
C GLY A 453 13.93 -18.60 -21.93
N GLU A 454 14.18 -19.35 -22.98
CA GLU A 454 15.32 -19.13 -23.89
C GLU A 454 14.83 -18.68 -25.27
N PHE A 455 15.42 -17.60 -25.78
CA PHE A 455 15.08 -16.99 -27.07
C PHE A 455 16.31 -17.00 -27.96
N ARG A 456 16.15 -17.55 -29.17
CA ARG A 456 17.14 -17.41 -30.26
C ARG A 456 16.61 -16.39 -31.24
N LEU A 457 17.30 -15.27 -31.38
CA LEU A 457 16.86 -14.18 -32.26
C LEU A 457 17.29 -14.42 -33.70
N ASP A 458 16.55 -13.85 -34.64
CA ASP A 458 16.92 -13.87 -36.05
C ASP A 458 17.96 -12.78 -36.35
N ASP A 459 18.31 -12.61 -37.62
CA ASP A 459 19.34 -11.68 -38.09
C ASP A 459 18.86 -10.21 -38.16
N TYR A 460 18.23 -9.73 -37.08
CA TYR A 460 17.78 -8.34 -36.94
C TYR A 460 18.39 -7.70 -35.68
N ASN A 461 18.85 -6.46 -35.80
CA ASN A 461 19.62 -5.75 -34.77
C ASN A 461 18.77 -4.76 -33.97
N ASP A 462 17.45 -4.89 -34.00
CA ASP A 462 16.52 -3.97 -33.34
C ASP A 462 15.56 -4.69 -32.41
N TYR A 463 15.80 -5.97 -32.13
CA TYR A 463 14.98 -6.73 -31.19
C TYR A 463 14.96 -6.05 -29.80
N TYR A 464 13.76 -5.99 -29.22
CA TYR A 464 13.52 -5.62 -27.83
C TYR A 464 12.47 -6.53 -27.19
N PRO A 465 12.51 -6.71 -25.86
CA PRO A 465 11.55 -7.55 -25.16
C PRO A 465 10.25 -6.80 -24.86
N MET A 466 9.17 -7.57 -24.77
CA MET A 466 7.83 -7.14 -24.42
C MET A 466 7.14 -8.20 -23.57
N ILE A 467 6.42 -7.78 -22.54
CA ILE A 467 5.47 -8.62 -21.83
C ILE A 467 4.07 -8.21 -22.29
N ILE A 468 3.33 -9.16 -22.86
CA ILE A 468 2.01 -8.93 -23.45
C ILE A 468 0.99 -9.77 -22.71
N MET A 469 -0.04 -9.12 -22.17
CA MET A 469 -1.16 -9.78 -21.50
C MET A 469 -2.43 -9.63 -22.33
N PHE A 470 -3.10 -10.75 -22.58
CA PHE A 470 -4.45 -10.82 -23.13
C PHE A 470 -5.44 -11.14 -22.00
N PRO A 471 -6.26 -10.16 -21.56
CA PRO A 471 -7.20 -10.36 -20.46
C PRO A 471 -8.29 -11.36 -20.81
N SER A 472 -8.83 -12.00 -19.78
CA SER A 472 -10.01 -12.86 -19.88
C SER A 472 -11.29 -12.03 -19.97
N SER A 473 -12.44 -12.71 -20.05
CA SER A 473 -13.75 -12.06 -19.93
C SER A 473 -13.96 -11.26 -18.64
N ASN A 474 -13.20 -11.57 -17.58
CA ASN A 474 -13.24 -10.88 -16.29
C ASN A 474 -12.03 -9.95 -16.10
N GLY A 475 -11.35 -9.58 -17.19
CA GLY A 475 -10.10 -8.83 -17.14
C GLY A 475 -8.87 -9.70 -16.91
N GLY A 476 -7.76 -9.06 -16.57
CA GLY A 476 -6.48 -9.69 -16.22
C GLY A 476 -5.64 -8.77 -15.35
N LYS A 477 -4.94 -9.36 -14.38
CA LYS A 477 -4.02 -8.65 -13.49
C LYS A 477 -2.84 -9.54 -13.16
N VAL A 478 -1.66 -9.16 -13.64
CA VAL A 478 -0.40 -9.87 -13.40
C VAL A 478 0.63 -8.91 -12.84
N LEU A 479 1.30 -9.34 -11.78
CA LEU A 479 2.48 -8.69 -11.22
C LEU A 479 3.72 -9.40 -11.74
N VAL A 480 4.73 -8.63 -12.17
CA VAL A 480 6.03 -9.12 -12.63
C VAL A 480 7.12 -8.40 -11.84
N ASP A 481 8.11 -9.17 -11.40
CA ASP A 481 9.21 -8.71 -10.58
C ASP A 481 10.50 -9.48 -10.91
N ASN A 482 11.67 -8.95 -10.50
CA ASN A 482 12.98 -9.57 -10.68
C ASN A 482 13.26 -9.96 -12.15
N LEU A 483 12.90 -9.09 -13.10
CA LEU A 483 13.14 -9.33 -14.52
C LEU A 483 14.64 -9.36 -14.81
N ARG A 484 15.12 -10.48 -15.33
CA ARG A 484 16.50 -10.66 -15.76
C ARG A 484 16.55 -11.13 -17.20
N ILE A 485 17.40 -10.50 -18.00
CA ILE A 485 17.69 -10.88 -19.39
C ILE A 485 19.19 -11.09 -19.51
N TYR A 486 19.62 -12.29 -19.83
CA TYR A 486 21.02 -12.70 -19.93
C TYR A 486 21.38 -13.13 -21.34
N ARG A 487 22.42 -12.54 -21.92
CA ARG A 487 22.94 -12.97 -23.23
C ARG A 487 23.91 -14.13 -23.03
N LYS A 488 23.59 -15.30 -23.59
CA LYS A 488 24.48 -16.46 -23.54
C LYS A 488 25.77 -16.21 -24.35
N PRO A 489 26.89 -16.84 -23.96
CA PRO A 489 28.18 -16.71 -24.64
C PRO A 489 28.16 -17.08 -26.12
#